data_AF-A0AB40ARB5-F1
#
_entry.id   AF-A0AB40ARB5-F1
#
_cell.length_a   1.000
_cell.length_b   1.000
_cell.length_c   1.000
_cell.angle_alpha   90.00
_cell.angle_beta   90.00
_cell.angle_gamma   90.00
#
_symmetry.space_group_name_H-M   'P 1'
#
loop_
_entity.id
_entity.type
_entity.pdbx_description
1 polymer ?
#
loop_
_entity_poly.entity_id
_entity_poly.type
_entity_poly.pdbx_seq_one_letter_code
_entity_poly.pdbx_strand_id
1 'polypeptide(L)'
;MAASPGENRVITRSHTRKAKEQLNNTEDRLSSFFYSLPRYGRSQKLRNSRPSHSNDEKKLDTNMFESYLEDLWNSISEEKRSSYTYLDCLWFSLHKKGLAKENVLKWIKKKQIFSRKYVFIPIVCWRHWSLLIFCNFGEKRPSNTKRPCMLLLDSLQQADPGKLEPDIRRFVLDIYGAEARKEKEAVISKIPLFIPKVPQQRNGEECGIFVLYFIYLFVQNAPTSFSLDGYPYFLKEDWFAPDDLESFRKKIHSFECSKNIESDTRQQRHLGGSDLYGLTPECREAVSSSESQNVVTKKEWALVPGSNGMIVDIQ
;
A
#
# COMPACT_ATOMS: atom_id res chain seq x y z
N MET A 1 -43.18 49.36 -43.87
CA MET A 1 -43.76 48.91 -42.59
C MET A 1 -42.74 48.03 -41.87
N ALA A 2 -42.86 47.99 -40.54
CA ALA A 2 -41.82 47.72 -39.55
C ALA A 2 -41.22 46.29 -39.48
N ALA A 3 -40.10 46.24 -38.76
CA ALA A 3 -39.28 45.09 -38.39
C ALA A 3 -39.93 44.14 -37.36
N SER A 4 -39.39 42.91 -37.27
CA SER A 4 -39.10 42.23 -36.00
C SER A 4 -38.00 41.15 -36.19
N PRO A 5 -36.95 41.12 -35.32
CA PRO A 5 -35.88 40.12 -35.35
C PRO A 5 -36.11 38.97 -34.36
N GLY A 6 -35.78 37.74 -34.77
CA GLY A 6 -35.74 36.55 -33.93
C GLY A 6 -34.48 36.49 -33.06
N GLU A 7 -34.67 36.07 -31.82
CA GLU A 7 -33.75 36.12 -30.69
C GLU A 7 -32.44 35.34 -30.87
N ASN A 8 -31.31 36.04 -30.69
CA ASN A 8 -30.03 35.44 -30.37
C ASN A 8 -30.03 35.01 -28.90
N ARG A 9 -30.04 33.69 -28.65
CA ARG A 9 -29.88 33.13 -27.31
C ARG A 9 -28.41 33.28 -26.87
N VAL A 10 -28.12 34.39 -26.20
CA VAL A 10 -26.84 34.65 -25.52
C VAL A 10 -26.68 33.61 -24.40
N ILE A 11 -25.92 32.54 -24.67
CA ILE A 11 -25.38 31.69 -23.61
C ILE A 11 -24.37 32.55 -22.85
N THR A 12 -24.83 33.08 -21.74
CA THR A 12 -24.13 33.97 -20.81
C THR A 12 -22.74 33.44 -20.44
N ARG A 13 -21.70 34.19 -20.84
CA ARG A 13 -20.27 34.01 -20.45
C ARG A 13 -20.04 33.92 -18.92
N SER A 14 -21.03 34.31 -18.10
CA SER A 14 -20.96 34.29 -16.64
C SER A 14 -21.05 32.87 -16.06
N HIS A 15 -21.84 31.96 -16.65
CA HIS A 15 -21.99 30.59 -16.16
C HIS A 15 -20.75 29.73 -16.42
N THR A 16 -20.07 29.94 -17.55
CA THR A 16 -18.78 29.30 -17.85
C THR A 16 -17.64 29.81 -16.97
N ARG A 17 -17.67 31.09 -16.57
CA ARG A 17 -16.65 31.68 -15.70
C ARG A 17 -16.77 31.17 -14.25
N LYS A 18 -17.98 31.05 -13.71
CA LYS A 18 -18.22 30.42 -12.40
C LYS A 18 -17.85 28.94 -12.37
N ALA A 19 -18.15 28.18 -13.43
CA ALA A 19 -17.72 26.78 -13.53
C ALA A 19 -16.19 26.65 -13.60
N LYS A 20 -15.52 27.55 -14.34
CA LYS A 20 -14.05 27.59 -14.45
C LYS A 20 -13.37 28.07 -13.17
N GLU A 21 -13.93 29.04 -12.46
CA GLU A 21 -13.47 29.48 -11.14
C GLU A 21 -13.69 28.41 -10.06
N GLN A 22 -14.78 27.62 -10.12
CA GLN A 22 -14.98 26.48 -9.23
C GLN A 22 -14.04 25.31 -9.54
N LEU A 23 -13.77 25.03 -10.82
CA LEU A 23 -12.78 24.02 -11.21
C LEU A 23 -11.38 24.43 -10.72
N ASN A 24 -10.99 25.69 -10.97
CA ASN A 24 -9.70 26.23 -10.53
C ASN A 24 -9.57 26.26 -9.00
N ASN A 25 -10.62 26.61 -8.25
CA ASN A 25 -10.61 26.54 -6.78
C ASN A 25 -10.52 25.10 -6.25
N THR A 26 -11.10 24.13 -6.95
CA THR A 26 -11.02 22.71 -6.58
C THR A 26 -9.62 22.17 -6.89
N GLU A 27 -9.06 22.59 -8.02
CA GLU A 27 -7.70 22.26 -8.45
C GLU A 27 -6.66 22.87 -7.52
N ASP A 28 -6.84 24.13 -7.08
CA ASP A 28 -6.00 24.81 -6.07
C ASP A 28 -6.09 24.18 -4.67
N ARG A 29 -7.28 23.71 -4.26
CA ARG A 29 -7.45 23.00 -2.99
C ARG A 29 -6.80 21.62 -2.99
N LEU A 30 -6.92 20.88 -4.09
CA LEU A 30 -6.24 19.59 -4.25
C LEU A 30 -4.72 19.79 -4.34
N SER A 31 -4.29 20.76 -5.15
CA SER A 31 -2.92 21.27 -5.26
C SER A 31 -2.30 21.55 -3.89
N SER A 32 -2.94 22.38 -3.05
CA SER A 32 -2.49 22.69 -1.68
C SER A 32 -2.36 21.46 -0.78
N PHE A 33 -3.30 20.51 -0.88
CA PHE A 33 -3.23 19.24 -0.13
C PHE A 33 -2.02 18.38 -0.53
N PHE A 34 -1.70 18.30 -1.83
CA PHE A 34 -0.61 17.48 -2.36
C PHE A 34 0.78 18.12 -2.25
N TYR A 35 0.88 19.46 -2.25
CA TYR A 35 2.16 20.18 -2.08
C TYR A 35 2.80 20.02 -0.68
N SER A 36 2.09 19.41 0.27
CA SER A 36 2.56 19.18 1.64
C SER A 36 3.33 17.87 1.88
N LEU A 37 3.61 17.06 0.85
CA LEU A 37 4.23 15.73 1.03
C LEU A 37 5.69 15.68 0.55
N PRO A 38 6.64 15.71 1.50
CA PRO A 38 7.54 14.58 1.69
C PRO A 38 7.37 13.93 3.08
N ARG A 39 7.34 12.58 3.13
CA ARG A 39 7.22 11.78 4.37
C ARG A 39 8.41 12.02 5.32
N TYR A 40 8.23 12.88 6.32
CA TYR A 40 8.81 12.74 7.66
C TYR A 40 8.00 13.44 8.78
N GLY A 41 6.78 13.91 8.50
CA GLY A 41 6.03 14.75 9.46
C GLY A 41 4.52 14.51 9.54
N ARG A 42 4.01 13.38 9.02
CA ARG A 42 2.56 13.08 9.07
C ARG A 42 2.15 12.15 10.20
N SER A 43 2.99 12.01 11.24
CA SER A 43 2.78 11.01 12.31
C SER A 43 2.15 11.53 13.61
N GLN A 44 1.66 12.78 13.73
CA GLN A 44 1.08 13.23 15.01
C GLN A 44 -0.18 14.13 14.96
N LYS A 45 -0.57 14.74 13.83
CA LYS A 45 -1.57 15.83 13.87
C LYS A 45 -3.04 15.49 13.59
N LEU A 46 -3.38 14.23 13.29
CA LEU A 46 -4.78 13.77 13.14
C LEU A 46 -5.06 12.52 13.98
N ARG A 47 -4.49 12.46 15.18
CA ARG A 47 -4.59 11.31 16.10
C ARG A 47 -5.87 11.27 16.93
N ASN A 48 -6.85 12.15 16.66
CA ASN A 48 -8.03 12.34 17.51
C ASN A 48 -9.39 12.09 16.81
N SER A 49 -9.41 11.48 15.63
CA SER A 49 -10.69 11.04 15.04
C SER A 49 -11.04 9.66 15.59
N ARG A 50 -11.85 9.61 16.65
CA ARG A 50 -12.46 8.37 17.17
C ARG A 50 -13.20 7.66 16.03
N PRO A 51 -12.97 6.36 15.78
CA PRO A 51 -13.85 5.59 14.92
C PRO A 51 -15.18 5.39 15.66
N SER A 52 -16.29 5.78 15.05
CA SER A 52 -17.59 5.29 15.49
C SER A 52 -17.62 3.78 15.26
N HIS A 53 -17.71 2.98 16.32
CA HIS A 53 -18.01 1.55 16.23
C HIS A 53 -19.42 1.37 15.66
N SER A 54 -19.51 1.32 14.33
CA SER A 54 -20.61 0.74 13.59
C SER A 54 -20.00 -0.40 12.77
N ASN A 55 -20.52 -1.61 12.92
CA ASN A 55 -20.12 -2.84 12.20
C ASN A 55 -20.32 -2.78 10.66
N ASP A 56 -20.48 -1.58 10.09
CA ASP A 56 -20.55 -1.38 8.64
C ASP A 56 -19.13 -1.26 8.10
N GLU A 57 -18.71 -2.22 7.29
CA GLU A 57 -17.38 -2.35 6.69
C GLU A 57 -17.11 -1.26 5.66
N LYS A 58 -16.99 -0.02 6.11
CA LYS A 58 -16.71 1.10 5.23
C LYS A 58 -15.40 0.85 4.49
N LYS A 59 -15.49 0.95 3.16
CA LYS A 59 -14.35 0.91 2.26
C LYS A 59 -13.15 1.69 2.80
N LEU A 60 -11.97 1.05 2.82
CA LEU A 60 -10.76 1.69 3.33
C LEU A 60 -10.49 3.01 2.61
N ASP A 61 -10.42 4.07 3.40
CA ASP A 61 -9.90 5.35 2.93
C ASP A 61 -8.37 5.29 2.77
N THR A 62 -7.84 6.27 2.04
CA THR A 62 -6.41 6.35 1.70
C THR A 62 -5.50 6.45 2.93
N ASN A 63 -5.91 7.17 3.98
CA ASN A 63 -5.06 7.34 5.16
C ASN A 63 -4.99 6.04 5.97
N MET A 64 -6.14 5.38 6.14
CA MET A 64 -6.20 4.08 6.82
C MET A 64 -5.41 3.02 6.05
N PHE A 65 -5.58 2.97 4.73
CA PHE A 65 -4.81 2.07 3.87
C PHE A 65 -3.30 2.28 4.00
N GLU A 66 -2.82 3.54 3.99
CA GLU A 66 -1.39 3.83 4.13
C GLU A 66 -0.87 3.45 5.51
N SER A 67 -1.62 3.69 6.59
CA SER A 67 -1.24 3.24 7.93
C SER A 67 -1.09 1.72 8.00
N TYR A 68 -2.08 0.97 7.49
CA TYR A 68 -2.01 -0.48 7.45
C TYR A 68 -0.91 -1.01 6.54
N LEU A 69 -0.62 -0.34 5.43
CA LEU A 69 0.51 -0.70 4.56
C LEU A 69 1.85 -0.47 5.26
N GLU A 70 1.99 0.62 6.02
CA GLU A 70 3.18 0.89 6.83
C GLU A 70 3.37 -0.16 7.93
N ASP A 71 2.31 -0.54 8.63
CA ASP A 71 2.34 -1.57 9.67
C ASP A 71 2.68 -2.94 9.10
N LEU A 72 2.03 -3.30 7.99
CA LEU A 72 2.35 -4.50 7.24
C LEU A 72 3.83 -4.48 6.82
N TRP A 73 4.32 -3.35 6.28
CA TRP A 73 5.70 -3.22 5.86
C TRP A 73 6.67 -3.38 7.04
N ASN A 74 6.33 -2.79 8.18
CA ASN A 74 7.09 -2.87 9.43
C ASN A 74 7.15 -4.29 10.01
N SER A 75 6.18 -5.15 9.69
CA SER A 75 6.18 -6.56 10.07
C SER A 75 7.07 -7.47 9.19
N ILE A 76 7.49 -7.01 8.01
CA ILE A 76 8.34 -7.80 7.09
C ILE A 76 9.81 -7.77 7.54
N SER A 77 10.49 -8.93 7.62
CA SER A 77 11.92 -9.01 7.94
C SER A 77 12.80 -8.15 7.01
N GLU A 78 13.87 -7.56 7.55
CA GLU A 78 14.81 -6.74 6.78
C GLU A 78 15.44 -7.47 5.60
N GLU A 79 15.75 -8.76 5.75
CA GLU A 79 16.27 -9.61 4.68
C GLU A 79 15.36 -9.59 3.45
N LYS A 80 14.06 -9.85 3.65
CA LYS A 80 13.06 -9.75 2.58
C LYS A 80 13.02 -8.33 2.02
N ARG A 81 12.97 -7.28 2.85
CA ARG A 81 12.92 -5.86 2.38
C ARG A 81 14.08 -5.46 1.46
N SER A 82 15.18 -6.20 1.41
CA SER A 82 16.23 -5.96 0.40
C SER A 82 15.71 -6.14 -1.04
N SER A 83 14.81 -7.09 -1.26
CA SER A 83 14.31 -7.48 -2.59
C SER A 83 12.98 -6.83 -2.96
N TYR A 84 12.25 -6.26 -2.00
CA TYR A 84 10.96 -5.63 -2.22
C TYR A 84 11.01 -4.13 -1.92
N THR A 85 10.17 -3.35 -2.57
CA THR A 85 9.78 -2.02 -2.10
C THR A 85 8.32 -1.77 -2.45
N TYR A 86 7.73 -0.73 -1.88
CA TYR A 86 6.42 -0.23 -2.31
C TYR A 86 6.48 1.26 -2.64
N LEU A 87 5.55 1.71 -3.46
CA LEU A 87 5.26 3.11 -3.76
C LEU A 87 4.03 3.56 -2.97
N ASP A 88 3.96 4.86 -2.71
CA ASP A 88 2.78 5.50 -2.12
C ASP A 88 1.57 5.34 -3.05
N CYS A 89 0.40 5.04 -2.49
CA CYS A 89 -0.79 4.74 -3.26
C CYS A 89 -1.30 5.91 -4.11
N LEU A 90 -0.91 7.15 -3.79
CA LEU A 90 -1.35 8.33 -4.50
C LEU A 90 -0.46 8.65 -5.70
N TRP A 91 0.78 8.14 -5.74
CA TRP A 91 1.76 8.52 -6.77
C TRP A 91 1.31 8.19 -8.19
N PHE A 92 0.72 7.02 -8.40
CA PHE A 92 0.15 6.66 -9.70
C PHE A 92 -0.98 7.61 -10.11
N SER A 93 -1.88 7.92 -9.18
CA SER A 93 -3.03 8.80 -9.46
C SER A 93 -2.61 10.24 -9.78
N LEU A 94 -1.57 10.74 -9.10
CA LEU A 94 -0.98 12.06 -9.32
C LEU A 94 -0.34 12.12 -10.71
N HIS A 95 0.51 11.13 -11.01
CA HIS A 95 1.13 11.01 -12.32
C HIS A 95 0.10 10.90 -13.46
N LYS A 96 -0.90 10.04 -13.30
CA LYS A 96 -1.98 9.84 -14.28
C LYS A 96 -2.69 11.15 -14.62
N LYS A 97 -2.97 11.98 -13.62
CA LYS A 97 -3.62 13.30 -13.78
C LYS A 97 -2.67 14.39 -14.28
N GLY A 98 -1.39 14.10 -14.47
CA GLY A 98 -0.36 15.10 -14.79
C GLY A 98 -0.01 16.02 -13.61
N LEU A 99 -0.58 15.78 -12.43
CA LEU A 99 -0.36 16.57 -11.24
C LEU A 99 0.98 16.17 -10.60
N ALA A 100 1.89 17.12 -10.46
CA ALA A 100 3.19 16.90 -9.83
C ALA A 100 4.00 15.72 -10.45
N LYS A 101 3.82 15.45 -11.76
CA LYS A 101 4.48 14.35 -12.49
C LYS A 101 5.99 14.30 -12.22
N GLU A 102 6.69 15.44 -12.31
CA GLU A 102 8.12 15.50 -12.05
C GLU A 102 8.49 15.14 -10.61
N ASN A 103 7.69 15.57 -9.63
CA ASN A 103 7.92 15.26 -8.22
C ASN A 103 7.72 13.77 -7.95
N VAL A 104 6.66 13.18 -8.51
CA VAL A 104 6.40 11.74 -8.44
C VAL A 104 7.59 10.96 -8.98
N LEU A 105 8.10 11.32 -10.17
CA LEU A 105 9.27 10.65 -10.76
C LEU A 105 10.52 10.82 -9.90
N LYS A 106 10.76 12.02 -9.33
CA LYS A 106 11.85 12.26 -8.36
C LYS A 106 11.71 11.38 -7.11
N TRP A 107 10.51 11.20 -6.58
CA TRP A 107 10.28 10.37 -5.40
C TRP A 107 10.44 8.87 -5.70
N ILE A 108 9.98 8.41 -6.85
CA ILE A 108 10.19 7.03 -7.32
C ILE A 108 11.68 6.74 -7.48
N LYS A 109 12.43 7.67 -8.06
CA LYS A 109 13.90 7.56 -8.18
C LYS A 109 14.60 7.37 -6.84
N LYS A 110 14.14 8.07 -5.79
CA LYS A 110 14.65 7.89 -4.42
C LYS A 110 14.39 6.49 -3.85
N LYS A 111 13.36 5.78 -4.31
CA LYS A 111 13.06 4.40 -3.87
C LYS A 111 13.99 3.36 -4.49
N GLN A 112 14.80 3.73 -5.48
CA GLN A 112 15.75 2.83 -6.15
C GLN A 112 15.07 1.56 -6.66
N ILE A 113 13.91 1.71 -7.33
CA ILE A 113 13.07 0.56 -7.69
C ILE A 113 13.77 -0.46 -8.60
N PHE A 114 14.76 -0.01 -9.38
CA PHE A 114 15.57 -0.84 -10.27
C PHE A 114 16.62 -1.68 -9.54
N SER A 115 16.83 -1.50 -8.24
CA SER A 115 17.65 -2.41 -7.42
C SER A 115 16.80 -3.48 -6.72
N ARG A 116 15.48 -3.43 -6.87
CA ARG A 116 14.54 -4.35 -6.24
C ARG A 116 14.05 -5.38 -7.25
N LYS A 117 13.72 -6.58 -6.75
CA LYS A 117 13.11 -7.64 -7.55
C LYS A 117 11.63 -7.37 -7.78
N TYR A 118 10.97 -6.84 -6.75
CA TYR A 118 9.54 -6.59 -6.76
C TYR A 118 9.23 -5.20 -6.22
N VAL A 119 8.33 -4.50 -6.90
CA VAL A 119 7.85 -3.18 -6.51
C VAL A 119 6.35 -3.25 -6.44
N PHE A 120 5.77 -2.98 -5.27
CA PHE A 120 4.33 -2.89 -5.07
C PHE A 120 3.84 -1.47 -5.32
N ILE A 121 2.84 -1.31 -6.17
CA ILE A 121 2.22 -0.03 -6.50
C ILE A 121 0.72 -0.19 -6.25
N PRO A 122 0.23 0.13 -5.04
CA PRO A 122 -1.19 0.25 -4.80
C PRO A 122 -1.77 1.34 -5.70
N ILE A 123 -2.86 1.04 -6.41
CA ILE A 123 -3.56 1.98 -7.29
C ILE A 123 -4.95 2.19 -6.74
N VAL A 124 -5.27 3.46 -6.45
CA VAL A 124 -6.65 3.90 -6.18
C VAL A 124 -7.17 4.72 -7.35
N CYS A 125 -8.13 4.16 -8.09
CA CYS A 125 -8.80 4.81 -9.22
C CYS A 125 -10.30 4.56 -9.12
N TRP A 126 -11.13 5.57 -9.37
CA TRP A 126 -12.60 5.45 -9.35
C TRP A 126 -13.16 4.79 -8.07
N ARG A 127 -12.60 5.17 -6.90
CA ARG A 127 -12.91 4.56 -5.60
C ARG A 127 -12.68 3.05 -5.56
N HIS A 128 -11.77 2.51 -6.35
CA HIS A 128 -11.42 1.09 -6.37
C HIS A 128 -9.92 0.91 -6.15
N TRP A 129 -9.56 -0.05 -5.30
CA TRP A 129 -8.19 -0.40 -4.98
C TRP A 129 -7.78 -1.62 -5.80
N SER A 130 -6.65 -1.50 -6.49
CA SER A 130 -5.99 -2.59 -7.21
C SER A 130 -4.48 -2.55 -6.93
N LEU A 131 -3.78 -3.63 -7.24
CA LEU A 131 -2.34 -3.73 -7.00
C LEU A 131 -1.60 -3.96 -8.31
N LEU A 132 -0.77 -3.00 -8.69
CA LEU A 132 0.23 -3.19 -9.74
C LEU A 132 1.54 -3.64 -9.11
N ILE A 133 2.19 -4.65 -9.70
CA ILE A 133 3.47 -5.18 -9.25
C ILE A 133 4.45 -5.14 -10.41
N PHE A 134 5.57 -4.45 -10.23
CA PHE A 134 6.70 -4.57 -11.16
C PHE A 134 7.60 -5.71 -10.73
N CYS A 135 7.88 -6.63 -11.64
CA CYS A 135 8.77 -7.77 -11.42
C CYS A 135 10.02 -7.61 -12.27
N ASN A 136 11.20 -7.75 -11.68
CA ASN A 136 12.50 -7.81 -12.35
C ASN A 136 12.83 -6.60 -13.24
N PHE A 137 12.32 -5.41 -12.95
CA PHE A 137 12.59 -4.20 -13.76
C PHE A 137 14.08 -3.83 -13.77
N GLY A 138 14.82 -4.20 -12.73
CA GLY A 138 16.26 -3.98 -12.61
C GLY A 138 17.15 -4.92 -13.42
N GLU A 139 16.58 -5.99 -14.00
CA GLU A 139 17.37 -7.08 -14.56
C GLU A 139 18.14 -6.64 -15.81
N LYS A 140 19.47 -6.78 -15.77
CA LYS A 140 20.36 -6.29 -16.83
C LYS A 140 20.52 -7.29 -17.97
N ARG A 141 20.33 -8.58 -17.66
CA ARG A 141 20.46 -9.68 -18.62
C ARG A 141 19.17 -10.51 -18.60
N PRO A 142 18.12 -10.05 -19.29
CA PRO A 142 16.87 -10.77 -19.30
C PRO A 142 17.08 -12.15 -19.92
N SER A 143 16.75 -13.19 -19.15
CA SER A 143 16.61 -14.57 -19.63
C SER A 143 15.12 -14.91 -19.73
N ASN A 144 14.78 -16.07 -20.29
CA ASN A 144 13.39 -16.55 -20.33
C ASN A 144 12.72 -16.51 -18.94
N THR A 145 13.51 -16.78 -17.89
CA THR A 145 13.05 -16.87 -16.49
C THR A 145 13.23 -15.61 -15.66
N LYS A 146 13.87 -14.57 -16.19
CA LYS A 146 14.21 -13.31 -15.49
C LYS A 146 13.99 -12.11 -16.40
N ARG A 147 12.78 -11.92 -16.90
CA ARG A 147 12.44 -10.77 -17.73
C ARG A 147 11.56 -9.78 -16.95
N PRO A 148 11.66 -8.47 -17.22
CA PRO A 148 10.73 -7.51 -16.69
C PRO A 148 9.29 -7.88 -17.07
N CYS A 149 8.38 -7.85 -16.11
CA CYS A 149 6.95 -7.97 -16.36
C CYS A 149 6.15 -7.23 -15.29
N MET A 150 4.87 -7.01 -15.57
CA MET A 150 3.94 -6.34 -14.69
C MET A 150 2.78 -7.27 -14.36
N LEU A 151 2.33 -7.25 -13.11
CA LEU A 151 1.13 -7.95 -12.66
C LEU A 151 0.12 -6.93 -12.18
N LEU A 152 -1.12 -7.00 -12.64
CA LEU A 152 -2.23 -6.19 -12.14
C LEU A 152 -3.24 -7.11 -11.45
N LEU A 153 -3.27 -7.06 -10.13
CA LEU A 153 -4.15 -7.85 -9.29
C LEU A 153 -5.36 -7.01 -8.92
N ASP A 154 -6.54 -7.57 -9.17
CA ASP A 154 -7.81 -6.91 -8.94
C ASP A 154 -8.84 -7.89 -8.38
N SER A 155 -9.34 -7.60 -7.18
CA SER A 155 -10.36 -8.39 -6.49
C SER A 155 -11.80 -8.12 -6.95
N LEU A 156 -12.02 -7.15 -7.86
CA LEU A 156 -13.32 -6.91 -8.51
C LEU A 156 -13.37 -7.27 -9.99
N GLN A 157 -12.21 -7.53 -10.61
CA GLN A 157 -12.09 -7.58 -12.08
C GLN A 157 -12.71 -6.34 -12.78
N GLN A 158 -12.71 -5.19 -12.10
CA GLN A 158 -13.25 -3.91 -12.58
C GLN A 158 -12.17 -2.98 -13.11
N ALA A 159 -10.90 -3.31 -12.93
CA ALA A 159 -9.77 -2.70 -13.59
C ALA A 159 -9.88 -3.05 -15.07
N ASP A 160 -10.71 -2.27 -15.78
CA ASP A 160 -10.85 -2.28 -17.22
C ASP A 160 -9.46 -2.10 -17.84
N PRO A 161 -8.84 -3.17 -18.39
CA PRO A 161 -7.48 -3.12 -18.86
C PRO A 161 -7.34 -2.07 -19.97
N GLY A 162 -8.39 -1.88 -20.78
CA GLY A 162 -8.43 -0.89 -21.85
C GLY A 162 -8.31 0.55 -21.34
N LYS A 163 -8.76 0.84 -20.12
CA LYS A 163 -8.69 2.19 -19.53
C LYS A 163 -7.43 2.41 -18.70
N LEU A 164 -6.96 1.40 -17.99
CA LEU A 164 -5.85 1.56 -17.04
C LEU A 164 -4.49 1.27 -17.68
N GLU A 165 -4.42 0.33 -18.62
CA GLU A 165 -3.17 -0.06 -19.26
C GLU A 165 -2.46 1.12 -19.95
N PRO A 166 -3.11 1.98 -20.76
CA PRO A 166 -2.42 3.11 -21.38
C PRO A 166 -1.72 4.03 -20.38
N ASP A 167 -2.35 4.28 -19.23
CA ASP A 167 -1.77 5.08 -18.15
C ASP A 167 -0.61 4.35 -17.46
N ILE A 168 -0.72 3.03 -17.24
CA ILE A 168 0.38 2.20 -16.72
C ILE A 168 1.58 2.24 -17.68
N ARG A 169 1.35 2.08 -18.98
CA ARG A 169 2.39 2.12 -20.02
C ARG A 169 3.11 3.47 -20.01
N ARG A 170 2.37 4.57 -19.95
CA ARG A 170 2.94 5.93 -19.83
C ARG A 170 3.74 6.10 -18.54
N PHE A 171 3.21 5.61 -17.41
CA PHE A 171 3.90 5.66 -16.12
C PHE A 171 5.25 4.93 -16.15
N VAL A 172 5.27 3.72 -16.73
CA VAL A 172 6.52 2.95 -16.88
C VAL A 172 7.51 3.65 -17.79
N LEU A 173 7.08 4.15 -18.96
CA LEU A 173 7.95 4.89 -19.88
C LEU A 173 8.60 6.11 -19.20
N ASP A 174 7.80 6.90 -18.47
CA ASP A 174 8.29 8.07 -17.76
C ASP A 174 9.27 7.71 -16.63
N ILE A 175 9.05 6.60 -15.93
CA ILE A 175 9.97 6.08 -14.90
C ILE A 175 11.32 5.71 -15.52
N TYR A 176 11.33 4.95 -16.62
CA TYR A 176 12.58 4.57 -17.30
C TYR A 176 13.32 5.82 -17.82
N GLY A 177 12.58 6.80 -18.37
CA GLY A 177 13.14 8.07 -18.82
C GLY A 177 13.77 8.90 -17.69
N ALA A 178 13.07 9.04 -16.56
CA ALA A 178 13.57 9.81 -15.39
C ALA A 178 14.83 9.18 -14.75
N GLU A 179 15.01 7.88 -14.94
CA GLU A 179 16.17 7.11 -14.46
C GLU A 179 17.29 7.01 -15.51
N ALA A 180 17.14 7.68 -16.66
CA ALA A 180 18.10 7.67 -17.76
C ALA A 180 18.53 6.26 -18.17
N ARG A 181 17.57 5.33 -18.16
CA ARG A 181 17.76 3.93 -18.57
C ARG A 181 18.10 3.87 -20.06
N LYS A 182 18.91 2.89 -20.45
CA LYS A 182 19.41 2.74 -21.84
C LYS A 182 18.44 1.96 -22.73
N GLU A 183 17.46 1.31 -22.11
CA GLU A 183 16.42 0.53 -22.75
C GLU A 183 15.60 1.40 -23.71
N LYS A 184 15.44 0.96 -24.95
CA LYS A 184 14.68 1.69 -25.97
C LYS A 184 13.19 1.64 -25.63
N GLU A 185 12.47 2.71 -25.96
CA GLU A 185 11.00 2.79 -25.80
C GLU A 185 10.27 1.58 -26.42
N ALA A 186 10.69 1.12 -27.61
CA ALA A 186 10.12 -0.06 -28.27
C ALA A 186 10.29 -1.38 -27.49
N VAL A 187 11.25 -1.45 -26.57
CA VAL A 187 11.43 -2.59 -25.65
C VAL A 187 10.57 -2.40 -24.41
N ILE A 188 10.58 -1.19 -23.83
CA ILE A 188 9.82 -0.85 -22.63
C ILE A 188 8.31 -1.02 -22.87
N SER A 189 7.81 -0.57 -24.02
CA SER A 189 6.40 -0.69 -24.39
C SER A 189 5.92 -2.14 -24.53
N LYS A 190 6.85 -3.08 -24.79
CA LYS A 190 6.58 -4.52 -24.91
C LYS A 190 6.71 -5.31 -23.61
N ILE A 191 7.05 -4.68 -22.48
CA ILE A 191 7.08 -5.35 -21.17
C ILE A 191 5.71 -6.00 -20.91
N PRO A 192 5.58 -7.32 -20.70
CA PRO A 192 4.26 -7.93 -20.54
C PRO A 192 3.49 -7.37 -19.34
N LEU A 193 2.19 -7.09 -19.52
CA LEU A 193 1.24 -6.83 -18.44
C LEU A 193 0.33 -8.05 -18.33
N PHE A 194 0.29 -8.67 -17.15
CA PHE A 194 -0.53 -9.83 -16.89
C PHE A 194 -1.56 -9.51 -15.80
N ILE A 195 -2.77 -10.06 -15.95
CA ILE A 195 -3.89 -9.87 -15.03
C ILE A 195 -4.29 -11.25 -14.52
N PRO A 196 -3.68 -11.73 -13.42
CA PRO A 196 -4.02 -13.03 -12.86
C PRO A 196 -5.47 -13.04 -12.37
N LYS A 197 -6.13 -14.19 -12.53
CA LYS A 197 -7.39 -14.45 -11.84
C LYS A 197 -7.08 -14.79 -10.38
N VAL A 198 -7.25 -13.81 -9.50
CA VAL A 198 -7.06 -13.92 -8.04
C VAL A 198 -8.40 -14.11 -7.33
N PRO A 199 -8.44 -14.46 -6.02
CA PRO A 199 -9.70 -14.53 -5.29
C PRO A 199 -10.43 -13.18 -5.34
N GLN A 200 -11.73 -13.24 -5.58
CA GLN A 200 -12.58 -12.07 -5.81
C GLN A 200 -13.41 -11.73 -4.56
N GLN A 201 -13.59 -10.46 -4.28
CA GLN A 201 -14.44 -9.99 -3.19
C GLN A 201 -15.92 -10.06 -3.54
N ARG A 202 -16.80 -10.05 -2.53
CA ARG A 202 -18.25 -10.17 -2.72
C ARG A 202 -19.02 -8.85 -2.59
N ASN A 203 -18.58 -7.92 -1.75
CA ASN A 203 -19.37 -6.74 -1.35
C ASN A 203 -18.91 -5.40 -1.96
N GLY A 204 -17.78 -5.36 -2.69
CA GLY A 204 -17.28 -4.12 -3.33
C GLY A 204 -16.48 -3.18 -2.41
N GLU A 205 -16.42 -3.48 -1.12
CA GLU A 205 -15.88 -2.56 -0.09
C GLU A 205 -14.50 -2.98 0.40
N GLU A 206 -14.19 -4.28 0.35
CA GLU A 206 -12.98 -4.87 0.92
C GLU A 206 -11.70 -4.73 0.05
N CYS A 207 -11.78 -4.08 -1.12
CA CYS A 207 -10.70 -4.15 -2.11
C CYS A 207 -9.36 -3.60 -1.59
N GLY A 208 -9.40 -2.66 -0.63
CA GLY A 208 -8.19 -2.20 0.05
C GLY A 208 -7.55 -3.28 0.94
N ILE A 209 -8.35 -4.06 1.66
CA ILE A 209 -7.88 -5.21 2.47
C ILE A 209 -7.33 -6.30 1.55
N PHE A 210 -8.00 -6.58 0.43
CA PHE A 210 -7.47 -7.50 -0.59
C PHE A 210 -6.11 -7.06 -1.11
N VAL A 211 -5.92 -5.77 -1.43
CA VAL A 211 -4.60 -5.25 -1.86
C VAL A 211 -3.53 -5.46 -0.79
N LEU A 212 -3.82 -5.15 0.48
CA LEU A 212 -2.89 -5.38 1.59
C LEU A 212 -2.56 -6.87 1.73
N TYR A 213 -3.55 -7.74 1.56
CA TYR A 213 -3.37 -9.18 1.68
C TYR A 213 -2.59 -9.78 0.51
N PHE A 214 -2.84 -9.30 -0.72
CA PHE A 214 -2.04 -9.65 -1.89
C PHE A 214 -0.57 -9.29 -1.68
N ILE A 215 -0.26 -8.11 -1.14
CA ILE A 215 1.12 -7.72 -0.81
C ILE A 215 1.71 -8.69 0.23
N TYR A 216 0.98 -8.96 1.31
CA TYR A 216 1.42 -9.89 2.36
C TYR A 216 1.75 -11.27 1.79
N LEU A 217 0.81 -11.89 1.08
CA LEU A 217 0.98 -13.22 0.49
C LEU A 217 2.09 -13.23 -0.57
N PHE A 218 2.23 -12.17 -1.36
CA PHE A 218 3.30 -12.09 -2.35
C PHE A 218 4.67 -12.06 -1.68
N VAL A 219 4.83 -11.32 -0.58
CA VAL A 219 6.09 -11.32 0.19
C VAL A 219 6.38 -12.67 0.85
N GLN A 220 5.36 -13.44 1.21
CA GLN A 220 5.57 -14.79 1.75
C GLN A 220 5.92 -15.82 0.68
N ASN A 221 5.28 -15.73 -0.49
CA ASN A 221 5.25 -16.82 -1.44
C ASN A 221 6.04 -16.56 -2.73
N ALA A 222 6.44 -15.32 -3.03
CA ALA A 222 7.07 -15.03 -4.31
C ALA A 222 8.46 -15.67 -4.43
N PRO A 223 8.78 -16.30 -5.58
CA PRO A 223 10.05 -16.94 -5.79
C PRO A 223 11.17 -15.91 -5.87
N THR A 224 12.41 -16.37 -5.69
CA THR A 224 13.60 -15.55 -5.87
C THR A 224 13.76 -15.03 -7.31
N SER A 225 13.12 -15.71 -8.28
CA SER A 225 13.13 -15.42 -9.72
C SER A 225 11.75 -15.69 -10.30
N PHE A 226 10.89 -14.67 -10.36
CA PHE A 226 9.57 -14.80 -10.99
C PHE A 226 9.69 -14.92 -12.51
N SER A 227 9.01 -15.91 -13.08
CA SER A 227 8.86 -16.12 -14.53
C SER A 227 7.40 -16.37 -14.85
N LEU A 228 6.96 -15.89 -16.02
CA LEU A 228 5.59 -16.12 -16.51
C LEU A 228 5.40 -17.54 -17.09
N ASP A 229 6.47 -18.20 -17.52
CA ASP A 229 6.38 -19.51 -18.20
C ASP A 229 6.07 -20.66 -17.22
N GLY A 230 6.21 -20.42 -15.91
CA GLY A 230 5.79 -21.33 -14.85
C GLY A 230 4.74 -20.64 -14.02
N TYR A 231 3.46 -20.82 -14.37
CA TYR A 231 2.35 -20.22 -13.63
C TYR A 231 2.48 -20.61 -12.14
N PRO A 232 2.69 -19.65 -11.23
CA PRO A 232 3.09 -20.00 -9.88
C PRO A 232 1.97 -20.71 -9.12
N TYR A 233 2.31 -21.44 -8.06
CA TYR A 233 1.35 -21.98 -7.08
C TYR A 233 0.56 -20.86 -6.35
N PHE A 234 0.91 -19.60 -6.57
CA PHE A 234 0.25 -18.40 -6.07
C PHE A 234 -0.19 -17.51 -7.25
N LEU A 235 -1.12 -16.56 -7.06
CA LEU A 235 -1.81 -15.79 -8.14
C LEU A 235 -2.88 -16.60 -8.91
N LYS A 236 -3.63 -17.44 -8.19
CA LYS A 236 -4.75 -18.23 -8.71
C LYS A 236 -6.07 -17.87 -8.02
N GLU A 237 -7.19 -18.34 -8.57
CA GLU A 237 -8.53 -18.07 -8.02
C GLU A 237 -8.71 -18.65 -6.60
N ASP A 238 -7.95 -19.69 -6.27
CA ASP A 238 -7.92 -20.42 -5.00
C ASP A 238 -6.68 -20.07 -4.15
N TRP A 239 -6.06 -18.90 -4.39
CA TRP A 239 -4.79 -18.53 -3.72
C TRP A 239 -4.90 -18.50 -2.18
N PHE A 240 -6.08 -18.26 -1.63
CA PHE A 240 -6.35 -18.34 -0.20
C PHE A 240 -7.82 -18.66 0.06
N ALA A 241 -8.09 -19.25 1.23
CA ALA A 241 -9.45 -19.46 1.69
C ALA A 241 -10.03 -18.16 2.29
N PRO A 242 -11.37 -17.99 2.30
CA PRO A 242 -12.00 -16.84 2.94
C PRO A 242 -11.59 -16.65 4.42
N ASP A 243 -11.40 -17.76 5.15
CA ASP A 243 -11.00 -17.73 6.56
C ASP A 243 -9.58 -17.16 6.76
N ASP A 244 -8.70 -17.33 5.78
CA ASP A 244 -7.35 -16.74 5.82
C ASP A 244 -7.41 -15.21 5.70
N LEU A 245 -8.31 -14.70 4.84
CA LEU A 245 -8.55 -13.27 4.68
C LEU A 245 -9.12 -12.65 5.96
N GLU A 246 -10.09 -13.32 6.60
CA GLU A 246 -10.68 -12.87 7.84
C GLU A 246 -9.64 -12.85 8.98
N SER A 247 -8.80 -13.89 9.04
CA SER A 247 -7.69 -13.94 10.00
C SER A 247 -6.68 -12.82 9.76
N PHE A 248 -6.35 -12.53 8.50
CA PHE A 248 -5.48 -11.42 8.12
C PHE A 248 -6.08 -10.06 8.48
N ARG A 249 -7.38 -9.89 8.26
CA ARG A 249 -8.11 -8.68 8.61
C ARG A 249 -8.04 -8.40 10.11
N LYS A 250 -8.33 -9.40 10.94
CA LYS A 250 -8.16 -9.30 12.41
C LYS A 250 -6.73 -8.92 12.79
N LYS A 251 -5.73 -9.52 12.13
CA LYS A 251 -4.32 -9.18 12.34
C LYS A 251 -4.02 -7.72 12.00
N ILE A 252 -4.49 -7.19 10.88
CA ILE A 252 -4.26 -5.78 10.51
C ILE A 252 -4.94 -4.82 11.50
N HIS A 253 -6.18 -5.11 11.90
CA HIS A 253 -6.86 -4.29 12.91
C HIS A 253 -6.18 -4.36 14.28
N SER A 254 -5.51 -5.46 14.62
CA SER A 254 -4.75 -5.56 15.87
C SER A 254 -3.59 -4.56 15.96
N PHE A 255 -2.96 -4.21 14.83
CA PHE A 255 -1.90 -3.18 14.81
C PHE A 255 -2.41 -1.81 15.27
N GLU A 256 -3.67 -1.49 14.94
CA GLU A 256 -4.32 -0.25 15.35
C GLU A 256 -4.60 -0.23 16.86
N CYS A 257 -5.10 -1.36 17.40
CA CYS A 257 -5.38 -1.50 18.83
C CYS A 257 -4.11 -1.34 19.68
N SER A 258 -3.01 -1.99 19.29
CA SER A 258 -1.73 -1.89 20.01
C SER A 258 -1.18 -0.46 20.06
N LYS A 259 -1.31 0.30 18.97
CA LYS A 259 -0.85 1.70 18.92
C LYS A 259 -1.66 2.64 19.81
N ASN A 260 -2.97 2.39 19.96
CA ASN A 260 -3.85 3.20 20.80
C ASN A 260 -3.53 3.00 22.28
N ILE A 261 -3.29 1.75 22.70
CA ILE A 261 -2.87 1.41 24.06
C ILE A 261 -1.52 2.08 24.41
N GLU A 262 -0.55 2.06 23.49
CA GLU A 262 0.74 2.71 23.71
C GLU A 262 0.64 4.25 23.82
N SER A 263 -0.23 4.90 23.04
CA SER A 263 -0.48 6.35 23.19
C SER A 263 -1.15 6.70 24.51
N ASP A 264 -2.15 5.92 24.93
CA ASP A 264 -2.87 6.17 26.17
C ASP A 264 -1.94 5.98 27.38
N THR A 265 -1.12 4.92 27.36
CA THR A 265 -0.09 4.66 28.39
C THR A 265 1.00 5.75 28.40
N ARG A 266 1.27 6.42 27.28
CA ARG A 266 2.23 7.54 27.19
C ARG A 266 1.61 8.87 27.66
N GLN A 267 0.32 9.09 27.44
CA GLN A 267 -0.43 10.23 27.99
C GLN A 267 -0.64 10.09 29.50
N GLN A 268 -0.96 8.90 30.00
CA GLN A 268 -1.07 8.59 31.43
C GLN A 268 0.25 8.70 32.20
N ARG A 269 1.42 8.56 31.53
CA ARG A 269 2.73 8.84 32.15
C ARG A 269 3.09 10.33 32.17
N HIS A 270 2.41 11.16 31.38
CA HIS A 270 2.61 12.62 31.36
C HIS A 270 1.64 13.36 32.28
N LEU A 271 0.48 12.77 32.57
CA LEU A 271 -0.43 13.20 33.61
C LEU A 271 -0.10 12.38 34.87
N GLY A 272 0.66 12.97 35.79
CA GLY A 272 1.07 12.33 37.04
C GLY A 272 -0.10 11.61 37.72
N GLY A 273 0.19 10.40 38.22
CA GLY A 273 -0.81 9.44 38.66
C GLY A 273 -1.85 10.00 39.63
N SER A 274 -3.11 9.84 39.25
CA SER A 274 -4.25 9.47 40.10
C SER A 274 -5.46 9.39 39.19
N ASP A 275 -6.21 8.28 39.31
CA ASP A 275 -7.60 8.07 38.90
C ASP A 275 -7.79 6.75 38.14
N LEU A 276 -7.76 5.67 38.93
CA LEU A 276 -8.14 4.33 38.55
C LEU A 276 -9.69 4.19 38.55
N TYR A 277 -10.40 4.92 37.70
CA TYR A 277 -11.83 4.71 37.49
C TYR A 277 -12.22 4.98 36.04
N GLY A 278 -11.97 4.01 35.16
CA GLY A 278 -12.38 4.15 33.76
C GLY A 278 -12.05 2.99 32.82
N LEU A 279 -11.93 1.74 33.32
CA LEU A 279 -11.72 0.58 32.46
C LEU A 279 -13.00 -0.25 32.36
N THR A 280 -13.36 -0.65 31.13
CA THR A 280 -14.44 -1.61 30.86
C THR A 280 -14.05 -2.99 31.41
N PRO A 281 -15.03 -3.86 31.76
CA PRO A 281 -14.76 -5.17 32.38
C PRO A 281 -13.81 -6.07 31.56
N GLU A 282 -13.86 -6.02 30.22
CA GLU A 282 -12.96 -6.80 29.33
C GLU A 282 -11.48 -6.41 29.47
N CYS A 283 -11.17 -5.16 29.86
CA CYS A 283 -9.79 -4.74 30.08
C CYS A 283 -9.21 -5.24 31.42
N ARG A 284 -10.06 -5.63 32.38
CA ARG A 284 -9.59 -6.13 33.69
C ARG A 284 -9.10 -7.59 33.62
N GLU A 285 -9.70 -8.42 32.76
CA GLU A 285 -9.29 -9.82 32.58
C GLU A 285 -7.95 -9.96 31.84
N ALA A 286 -7.65 -9.07 30.90
CA ALA A 286 -6.36 -9.08 30.19
C ALA A 286 -5.18 -8.70 31.10
N VAL A 287 -5.40 -7.81 32.07
CA VAL A 287 -4.36 -7.38 33.01
C VAL A 287 -4.01 -8.50 34.01
N SER A 288 -5.00 -9.20 34.57
CA SER A 288 -4.74 -10.30 35.52
C SER A 288 -4.07 -11.52 34.86
N SER A 289 -4.32 -11.76 33.57
CA SER A 289 -3.65 -12.83 32.83
C SER A 289 -2.18 -12.53 32.53
N SER A 290 -1.80 -11.24 32.43
CA SER A 290 -0.43 -10.81 32.12
C SER A 290 0.51 -10.80 33.34
N GLU A 291 -0.03 -10.60 34.55
CA GLU A 291 0.75 -10.63 35.80
C GLU A 291 1.12 -12.06 36.22
N SER A 292 0.32 -13.05 35.84
CA SER A 292 0.55 -14.46 36.21
C SER A 292 1.65 -15.14 35.38
N GLN A 293 2.05 -14.59 34.22
CA GLN A 293 3.09 -15.17 33.35
C GLN A 293 4.47 -14.52 33.52
N ASN A 294 4.59 -13.38 34.22
CA ASN A 294 5.86 -12.66 34.36
C ASN A 294 6.73 -13.08 35.55
N VAL A 295 6.32 -14.07 36.35
CA VAL A 295 7.10 -14.55 37.51
C VAL A 295 7.94 -15.79 37.19
N VAL A 296 7.75 -16.46 36.05
CA VAL A 296 8.47 -17.70 35.73
C VAL A 296 9.10 -17.66 34.33
N THR A 297 10.05 -16.75 34.09
CA THR A 297 11.18 -16.96 33.16
C THR A 297 12.18 -15.81 33.28
N LYS A 298 12.87 -15.72 34.41
CA LYS A 298 14.23 -15.17 34.46
C LYS A 298 15.17 -16.32 34.81
N LYS A 299 15.74 -16.96 33.80
CA LYS A 299 16.97 -17.74 33.94
C LYS A 299 17.98 -17.19 32.95
N GLU A 300 19.09 -16.75 33.52
CA GLU A 300 20.31 -16.27 32.87
C GLU A 300 20.81 -17.24 31.80
N TRP A 301 21.32 -16.69 30.71
CA TRP A 301 22.37 -17.33 29.92
C TRP A 301 23.57 -16.40 29.93
N ALA A 302 24.53 -16.73 30.80
CA ALA A 302 25.86 -16.14 30.80
C ALA A 302 26.71 -16.75 29.67
N LEU A 303 27.47 -15.91 29.00
CA LEU A 303 28.47 -16.28 28.00
C LEU A 303 29.66 -17.00 28.66
N VAL A 304 30.20 -18.04 28.03
CA VAL A 304 31.54 -18.56 28.29
C VAL A 304 32.31 -18.65 26.98
N PRO A 305 33.52 -18.07 26.85
CA PRO A 305 34.33 -18.16 25.63
C PRO A 305 35.32 -19.33 25.68
N GLY A 306 35.40 -20.05 24.55
CA GLY A 306 36.58 -20.72 23.98
C GLY A 306 37.38 -21.73 24.82
N SER A 307 37.51 -22.96 24.32
CA SER A 307 38.78 -23.65 24.00
C SER A 307 38.57 -25.14 23.70
N ASN A 308 39.20 -25.59 22.61
CA ASN A 308 39.77 -26.92 22.31
C ASN A 308 39.29 -28.18 23.07
N GLY A 309 39.04 -29.24 22.29
CA GLY A 309 39.47 -30.59 22.68
C GLY A 309 38.47 -31.72 22.39
N MET A 310 38.85 -32.57 21.44
CA MET A 310 38.67 -34.04 21.38
C MET A 310 37.35 -34.71 21.82
N ILE A 311 36.77 -35.44 20.85
CA ILE A 311 36.38 -36.87 20.87
C ILE A 311 35.88 -37.46 22.21
N VAL A 312 34.63 -37.94 22.24
CA VAL A 312 34.28 -39.38 22.29
C VAL A 312 32.76 -39.59 22.13
N ASP A 313 32.40 -40.53 21.26
CA ASP A 313 31.14 -41.30 21.31
C ASP A 313 30.98 -41.99 22.66
N ILE A 314 29.74 -42.24 23.11
CA ILE A 314 29.29 -43.53 23.67
C ILE A 314 27.73 -43.50 23.75
N GLN A 315 27.15 -44.43 22.99
CA GLN A 315 25.85 -45.13 23.07
C GLN A 315 24.52 -44.39 23.21
#